data_AF-A0A2S6RL49-F1
#
_entry.id   AF-A0A2S6RL49-F1
#
_cell.length_a   1.000
_cell.length_b   1.000
_cell.length_c   1.000
_cell.angle_alpha   90.00
_cell.angle_beta   90.00
_cell.angle_gamma   90.00
#
_symmetry.space_group_name_H-M   'P 1'
#
loop_
_entity.id
_entity.type
_entity.pdbx_description
1 polymer ?
#
loop_
_entity_poly.entity_id
_entity_poly.type
_entity_poly.pdbx_seq_one_letter_code
_entity_poly.pdbx_strand_id
1 'polypeptide(L)'
;MWDWVGHDVVKSLGKVVSCAVAIGFGLTLLAVTFDGSTAQAGEREIKRGKVIWNNKSNCKNCHGWAGDGRAHPRSPPGPSLRISELDRESMREVIACGMPGTAMPHHDRHAYTDDRCYGLTKDDLEKEMMPKMGNKPIRPTEIEMVIDYIEARIKGRGKVTLEECEEYFNRVGAKGCAKLPKLADVTN
;
A
#
# COMPACT_ATOMS: atom_id res chain seq x y z
N MET A 1 20.50 34.69 25.25
CA MET A 1 21.21 35.79 24.57
C MET A 1 21.81 35.15 23.33
N TRP A 2 21.31 35.34 22.11
CA TRP A 2 20.95 36.60 21.48
C TRP A 2 19.88 36.40 20.40
N ASP A 3 19.03 37.41 20.29
CA ASP A 3 17.99 37.60 19.28
C ASP A 3 18.55 38.00 17.91
N TRP A 4 17.71 37.82 16.89
CA TRP A 4 17.44 38.71 15.74
C TRP A 4 18.60 39.23 14.86
N VAL A 5 18.45 39.09 13.53
CA VAL A 5 18.22 40.19 12.56
C VAL A 5 17.78 39.56 11.22
N GLY A 6 16.66 40.03 10.66
CA GLY A 6 16.16 39.66 9.31
C GLY A 6 16.92 40.36 8.19
N HIS A 7 16.53 40.12 6.93
CA HIS A 7 16.66 41.11 5.84
C HIS A 7 15.76 40.71 4.66
N ASP A 8 15.08 41.73 4.15
CA ASP A 8 14.08 41.75 3.10
C ASP A 8 14.64 41.60 1.66
N VAL A 9 13.81 40.98 0.82
CA VAL A 9 13.32 41.42 -0.50
C VAL A 9 14.25 42.27 -1.39
N VAL A 10 14.62 41.76 -2.58
CA VAL A 10 14.70 42.59 -3.81
C VAL A 10 14.25 41.81 -5.06
N LYS A 11 13.35 42.47 -5.80
CA LYS A 11 12.76 42.18 -7.11
C LYS A 11 13.78 41.92 -8.22
N SER A 12 13.44 41.04 -9.16
CA SER A 12 13.97 41.11 -10.53
C SER A 12 12.81 41.16 -11.53
N LEU A 13 12.63 42.34 -12.12
CA LEU A 13 11.75 42.61 -13.26
C LEU A 13 12.53 42.32 -14.55
N GLY A 14 12.01 41.42 -15.38
CA GLY A 14 12.60 41.05 -16.67
C GLY A 14 11.55 40.96 -17.79
N LYS A 15 11.11 42.12 -18.27
CA LYS A 15 10.65 42.47 -19.62
C LYS A 15 9.75 41.48 -20.39
N VAL A 16 8.47 41.85 -20.49
CA VAL A 16 7.53 41.35 -21.51
C VAL A 16 7.85 42.07 -22.83
N VAL A 17 8.30 41.32 -23.84
CA VAL A 17 8.37 41.78 -25.24
C VAL A 17 7.28 41.05 -26.01
N SER A 18 6.26 41.82 -26.38
CA SER A 18 5.24 41.42 -27.34
C SER A 18 5.83 41.54 -28.75
N CYS A 19 5.82 40.45 -29.53
CA CYS A 19 6.03 40.49 -30.97
C CYS A 19 4.89 39.76 -31.67
N ALA A 20 4.39 40.43 -32.71
CA ALA A 20 3.17 40.18 -33.43
C ALA A 20 3.12 38.83 -34.18
N VAL A 21 1.88 38.44 -34.47
CA VAL A 21 1.49 37.32 -35.34
C VAL A 21 2.11 37.47 -36.74
N ALA A 22 2.77 36.41 -37.21
CA ALA A 22 2.97 36.14 -38.64
C ALA A 22 2.68 34.65 -38.89
N ILE A 23 1.69 34.38 -39.73
CA ILE A 23 1.31 33.05 -40.20
C ILE A 23 2.34 32.62 -41.26
N GLY A 24 2.98 31.48 -41.03
CA GLY A 24 3.87 30.81 -41.98
C GLY A 24 4.06 29.36 -41.55
N PHE A 25 3.31 28.45 -42.19
CA PHE A 25 3.19 27.02 -41.90
C PHE A 25 4.55 26.31 -41.87
N GLY A 26 4.80 25.53 -40.80
CA GLY A 26 5.90 24.56 -40.77
C GLY A 26 6.61 24.40 -39.42
N LEU A 27 5.90 24.51 -38.30
CA LEU A 27 6.45 24.18 -36.98
C LEU A 27 5.72 22.95 -36.44
N THR A 28 6.33 21.78 -36.60
CA THR A 28 5.90 20.55 -35.92
C THR A 28 6.06 20.75 -34.42
N LEU A 29 4.98 21.19 -33.77
CA LEU A 29 4.78 21.09 -32.33
C LEU A 29 4.82 19.60 -31.95
N LEU A 30 5.99 19.12 -31.55
CA LEU A 30 6.10 17.93 -30.72
C LEU A 30 5.49 18.27 -29.36
N ALA A 31 4.18 18.07 -29.24
CA ALA A 31 3.52 18.01 -27.95
C ALA A 31 4.11 16.80 -27.21
N VAL A 32 5.09 17.05 -26.32
CA VAL A 32 5.54 16.05 -25.36
C VAL A 32 4.41 15.87 -24.37
N THR A 33 3.51 14.93 -24.64
CA THR A 33 2.54 14.45 -23.66
C THR A 33 3.35 13.65 -22.63
N PHE A 34 3.71 14.28 -21.53
CA PHE A 34 4.07 13.56 -20.31
C PHE A 34 2.80 12.86 -19.83
N ASP A 35 2.62 11.61 -20.28
CA ASP A 35 1.66 10.70 -19.69
C ASP A 35 2.19 10.34 -18.30
N GLY A 36 1.90 11.20 -17.33
CA GLY A 36 2.08 10.95 -15.89
C GLY A 36 1.10 9.91 -15.38
N SER A 37 0.81 8.88 -16.19
CA SER A 37 -0.03 7.76 -15.80
C SER A 37 0.73 6.97 -14.75
N THR A 38 0.41 7.19 -13.49
CA THR A 38 0.62 6.22 -12.42
C THR A 38 -0.12 4.95 -12.85
N ALA A 39 0.59 4.04 -13.53
CA ALA A 39 -0.02 2.83 -14.05
C ALA A 39 -0.63 2.05 -12.89
N GLN A 40 -1.96 1.95 -12.85
CA GLN A 40 -2.64 1.08 -11.92
C GLN A 40 -2.16 -0.35 -12.14
N ALA A 41 -1.95 -1.07 -11.05
CA ALA A 41 -1.47 -2.45 -11.11
C ALA A 41 -2.39 -3.31 -11.98
N GLY A 42 -1.79 -4.09 -12.87
CA GLY A 42 -2.52 -5.02 -13.71
C GLY A 42 -3.08 -6.19 -12.88
N GLU A 43 -4.06 -6.89 -13.44
CA GLU A 43 -4.65 -8.09 -12.82
C GLU A 43 -3.60 -9.18 -12.50
N ARG A 44 -2.50 -9.22 -13.25
CA ARG A 44 -1.38 -10.13 -13.00
C ARG A 44 -0.69 -9.82 -11.66
N GLU A 45 -0.40 -8.56 -11.40
CA GLU A 45 0.23 -8.07 -10.15
C GLU A 45 -0.69 -8.34 -8.96
N ILE A 46 -1.98 -8.01 -9.10
CA ILE A 46 -3.01 -8.26 -8.08
C ILE A 46 -3.09 -9.76 -7.74
N LYS A 47 -3.12 -10.64 -8.75
CA LYS A 47 -3.10 -12.10 -8.55
C LYS A 47 -1.83 -12.58 -7.83
N ARG A 48 -0.67 -12.01 -8.16
CA ARG A 48 0.59 -12.32 -7.44
C ARG A 48 0.55 -11.84 -5.99
N GLY A 49 -0.02 -10.66 -5.74
CA GLY A 49 -0.29 -10.14 -4.40
C GLY A 49 -1.12 -11.09 -3.56
N LYS A 50 -2.23 -11.61 -4.13
CA LYS A 50 -3.07 -12.64 -3.49
C LYS A 50 -2.28 -13.90 -3.12
N VAL A 51 -1.36 -14.35 -3.97
CA VAL A 51 -0.50 -15.52 -3.67
C VAL A 51 0.42 -15.22 -2.47
N ILE A 52 0.96 -14.02 -2.38
CA ILE A 52 1.82 -13.62 -1.26
C ILE A 52 1.01 -13.51 0.04
N TRP A 53 -0.16 -12.85 -0.03
CA TRP A 53 -1.14 -12.74 1.06
C TRP A 53 -1.51 -14.10 1.65
N ASN A 54 -1.71 -15.10 0.77
CA ASN A 54 -2.19 -16.42 1.15
C ASN A 54 -1.10 -17.37 1.64
N ASN A 55 0.03 -17.41 0.93
CA ASN A 55 0.92 -18.57 0.98
C ASN A 55 2.34 -18.19 1.36
N LYS A 56 2.88 -17.12 0.76
CA LYS A 56 4.29 -16.76 0.96
C LYS A 56 4.50 -16.11 2.32
N SER A 57 3.75 -15.05 2.61
CA SER A 57 3.85 -14.28 3.86
C SER A 57 2.73 -14.56 4.85
N ASN A 58 1.69 -15.30 4.42
CA ASN A 58 0.57 -15.76 5.26
C ASN A 58 -0.17 -14.63 6.01
N CYS A 59 -0.25 -13.45 5.41
CA CYS A 59 -0.94 -12.26 5.94
C CYS A 59 -2.37 -12.59 6.40
N LYS A 60 -3.08 -13.43 5.63
CA LYS A 60 -4.44 -13.88 5.94
C LYS A 60 -4.59 -14.57 7.30
N ASN A 61 -3.52 -15.12 7.87
CA ASN A 61 -3.62 -15.84 9.14
C ASN A 61 -3.91 -14.88 10.30
N CYS A 62 -3.42 -13.64 10.23
CA CYS A 62 -3.71 -12.62 11.24
C CYS A 62 -4.84 -11.69 10.81
N HIS A 63 -4.91 -11.34 9.52
CA HIS A 63 -5.90 -10.36 9.02
C HIS A 63 -7.18 -10.98 8.46
N GLY A 64 -7.29 -12.31 8.41
CA GLY A 64 -8.40 -13.02 7.77
C GLY A 64 -8.26 -13.11 6.26
N TRP A 65 -8.96 -14.05 5.63
CA TRP A 65 -8.87 -14.27 4.18
C TRP A 65 -9.32 -13.03 3.39
N ALA A 66 -10.34 -12.31 3.90
CA ALA A 66 -10.92 -11.11 3.30
C ALA A 66 -10.32 -9.80 3.84
N GLY A 67 -9.28 -9.87 4.67
CA GLY A 67 -8.73 -8.71 5.39
C GLY A 67 -9.70 -8.11 6.42
N ASP A 68 -10.67 -8.89 6.90
CA ASP A 68 -11.73 -8.47 7.82
C ASP A 68 -11.34 -8.59 9.31
N GLY A 69 -10.08 -8.94 9.61
CA GLY A 69 -9.57 -9.13 10.97
C GLY A 69 -9.96 -10.48 11.59
N ARG A 70 -10.63 -11.38 10.84
CA ARG A 70 -10.98 -12.72 11.32
C ARG A 70 -9.78 -13.67 11.21
N ALA A 71 -8.88 -13.55 12.18
CA ALA A 71 -7.66 -14.34 12.27
C ALA A 71 -7.92 -15.85 12.36
N HIS A 72 -6.93 -16.62 11.93
CA HIS A 72 -6.85 -18.04 12.22
C HIS A 72 -6.70 -18.26 13.75
N PRO A 73 -7.34 -19.26 14.37
CA PRO A 73 -7.33 -19.45 15.83
C PRO A 73 -5.95 -19.61 16.48
N ARG A 74 -4.92 -19.94 15.70
CA ARG A 74 -3.52 -20.11 16.16
C ARG A 74 -2.63 -18.91 15.85
N SER A 75 -3.20 -17.78 15.45
CA SER A 75 -2.47 -16.58 15.07
C SER A 75 -2.99 -15.39 15.89
N PRO A 76 -2.11 -14.45 16.29
CA PRO A 76 -2.56 -13.24 16.95
C PRO A 76 -3.46 -12.44 16.00
N PRO A 77 -4.55 -11.84 16.51
CA PRO A 77 -5.47 -11.11 15.66
C PRO A 77 -4.84 -9.82 15.14
N GLY A 78 -4.92 -9.61 13.82
CA GLY A 78 -4.64 -8.33 13.20
C GLY A 78 -5.91 -7.50 13.03
N PRO A 79 -5.81 -6.16 12.90
CA PRO A 79 -6.97 -5.32 12.62
C PRO A 79 -7.56 -5.62 11.24
N SER A 80 -8.82 -5.23 11.05
CA SER A 80 -9.43 -5.25 9.72
C SER A 80 -8.75 -4.21 8.83
N LEU A 81 -8.28 -4.65 7.66
CA LEU A 81 -7.70 -3.78 6.65
C LEU A 81 -8.77 -3.14 5.75
N ARG A 82 -10.02 -3.61 5.82
CA ARG A 82 -11.15 -3.06 5.03
C ARG A 82 -11.49 -1.62 5.43
N ILE A 83 -11.22 -1.26 6.67
CA ILE A 83 -11.37 0.11 7.21
C ILE A 83 -10.04 0.84 7.41
N SER A 84 -8.94 0.29 6.87
CA SER A 84 -7.62 0.90 7.02
C SER A 84 -7.58 2.27 6.34
N GLU A 85 -7.02 3.26 7.03
CA GLU A 85 -6.76 4.60 6.49
C GLU A 85 -5.34 4.75 5.94
N LEU A 86 -4.46 3.75 6.13
CA LEU A 86 -3.06 3.80 5.71
C LEU A 86 -2.93 4.05 4.21
N ASP A 87 -2.17 5.06 3.83
CA ASP A 87 -1.80 5.27 2.43
C ASP A 87 -0.78 4.22 1.94
N ARG A 88 -0.40 4.33 0.66
CA ARG A 88 0.48 3.35 0.02
C ARG A 88 1.87 3.31 0.64
N GLU A 89 2.41 4.47 1.02
CA GLU A 89 3.74 4.59 1.64
C GLU A 89 3.73 3.99 3.06
N SER A 90 2.69 4.29 3.83
CA SER A 90 2.47 3.74 5.16
C SER A 90 2.28 2.23 5.12
N MET A 91 1.51 1.70 4.14
CA MET A 91 1.38 0.25 3.95
C MET A 91 2.73 -0.40 3.60
N ARG A 92 3.54 0.25 2.76
CA ARG A 92 4.88 -0.23 2.44
C ARG A 92 5.77 -0.28 3.68
N GLU A 93 5.80 0.77 4.47
CA GLU A 93 6.61 0.83 5.69
C GLU A 93 6.18 -0.26 6.67
N VAL A 94 4.88 -0.39 6.96
CA VAL A 94 4.35 -1.43 7.87
C VAL A 94 4.64 -2.85 7.36
N ILE A 95 4.52 -3.13 6.07
CA ILE A 95 4.80 -4.46 5.52
C ILE A 95 6.30 -4.74 5.52
N ALA A 96 7.13 -3.77 5.11
CA ALA A 96 8.58 -3.94 5.04
C ALA A 96 9.18 -4.11 6.44
N CYS A 97 8.82 -3.22 7.36
CA CYS A 97 9.45 -3.04 8.66
C CYS A 97 8.69 -3.70 9.80
N GLY A 98 7.49 -4.23 9.57
CA GLY A 98 6.61 -4.67 10.66
C GLY A 98 6.18 -3.49 11.52
N MET A 99 5.60 -3.76 12.68
CA MET A 99 5.19 -2.72 13.62
C MET A 99 5.80 -2.99 15.00
N PRO A 100 6.79 -2.17 15.44
CA PRO A 100 7.47 -2.36 16.71
C PRO A 100 6.51 -2.51 17.89
N GLY A 101 6.83 -3.41 18.82
CA GLY A 101 6.01 -3.71 19.99
C GLY A 101 4.71 -4.47 19.71
N THR A 102 4.48 -4.92 18.47
CA THR A 102 3.29 -5.71 18.09
C THR A 102 3.66 -7.08 17.55
N ALA A 103 2.64 -7.89 17.27
CA ALA A 103 2.83 -9.18 16.62
C ALA A 103 3.05 -9.11 15.09
N MET A 104 2.89 -7.93 14.47
CA MET A 104 3.09 -7.77 13.02
C MET A 104 4.57 -7.85 12.67
N PRO A 105 5.01 -8.90 11.94
CA PRO A 105 6.42 -9.10 11.65
C PRO A 105 6.91 -8.17 10.53
N HIS A 106 8.23 -8.00 10.44
CA HIS A 106 8.85 -7.39 9.26
C HIS A 106 8.95 -8.42 8.13
N HIS A 107 8.76 -7.99 6.88
CA HIS A 107 8.86 -8.87 5.71
C HIS A 107 9.99 -8.50 4.75
N ASP A 108 10.66 -7.36 4.92
CA ASP A 108 11.95 -7.12 4.27
C ASP A 108 13.05 -7.85 5.05
N ARG A 109 13.96 -8.52 4.33
CA ARG A 109 15.11 -9.20 4.91
C ARG A 109 16.12 -8.24 5.54
N HIS A 110 16.17 -6.99 5.08
CA HIS A 110 17.10 -5.98 5.59
C HIS A 110 16.37 -4.87 6.38
N ALA A 111 15.18 -5.17 6.92
CA ALA A 111 14.55 -4.27 7.89
C ALA A 111 15.49 -4.05 9.09
N TYR A 112 15.65 -2.78 9.49
CA TYR A 112 16.48 -2.33 10.62
C TYR A 112 18.00 -2.61 10.49
N THR A 113 18.49 -2.99 9.31
CA THR A 113 19.95 -3.01 9.04
C THR A 113 20.51 -1.61 8.76
N ASP A 114 19.63 -0.69 8.40
CA ASP A 114 19.82 0.73 8.22
C ASP A 114 18.58 1.46 8.80
N ASP A 115 18.55 2.79 8.70
CA ASP A 115 17.55 3.67 9.31
C ASP A 115 16.26 3.84 8.49
N ARG A 116 16.06 3.08 7.41
CA ARG A 116 14.88 3.24 6.54
C ARG A 116 13.55 2.82 7.17
N CYS A 117 13.60 2.09 8.28
CA CYS A 117 12.42 1.62 9.01
C CYS A 117 12.12 2.58 10.16
N TYR A 118 11.14 3.47 9.96
CA TYR A 118 10.75 4.47 10.97
C TYR A 118 11.88 5.41 11.43
N GLY A 119 12.97 5.55 10.67
CA GLY A 119 14.16 6.27 11.13
C GLY A 119 15.01 5.51 12.15
N LEU A 120 14.79 4.21 12.32
CA LEU A 120 15.38 3.37 13.37
C LEU A 120 16.23 2.25 12.78
N THR A 121 17.34 1.99 13.44
CA THR A 121 18.14 0.78 13.28
C THR A 121 17.79 -0.24 14.37
N LYS A 122 18.37 -1.44 14.28
CA LYS A 122 18.20 -2.46 15.31
C LYS A 122 18.70 -2.01 16.69
N ASP A 123 19.75 -1.18 16.74
CA ASP A 123 20.36 -0.74 18.00
C ASP A 123 19.49 0.31 18.72
N ASP A 124 18.55 0.93 18.00
CA ASP A 124 17.60 1.90 18.56
C ASP A 124 16.37 1.22 19.21
N LEU A 125 16.21 -0.11 19.06
CA LEU A 125 15.04 -0.84 19.53
C LEU A 125 15.36 -1.75 20.72
N GLU A 126 14.47 -1.72 21.73
CA GLU A 126 14.48 -2.72 22.79
C GLU A 126 14.22 -4.13 22.24
N LYS A 127 14.77 -5.13 22.96
CA LYS A 127 14.50 -6.59 22.85
C LYS A 127 13.10 -6.89 22.31
N GLU A 128 12.14 -6.44 23.10
CA GLU A 128 10.74 -6.77 23.04
C GLU A 128 9.99 -5.97 21.97
N MET A 129 10.55 -4.83 21.56
CA MET A 129 10.00 -3.98 20.52
C MET A 129 10.39 -4.44 19.12
N MET A 130 11.52 -5.13 18.96
CA MET A 130 12.01 -5.59 17.66
C MET A 130 10.99 -6.53 16.98
N PRO A 131 10.43 -6.14 15.82
CA PRO A 131 9.56 -7.03 15.05
C PRO A 131 10.31 -8.31 14.71
N LYS A 132 9.64 -9.46 14.83
CA LYS A 132 10.21 -10.72 14.35
C LYS A 132 10.19 -10.75 12.83
N MET A 133 11.11 -11.48 12.22
CA MET A 133 11.05 -11.75 10.78
C MET A 133 9.84 -12.62 10.47
N GLY A 134 9.10 -12.25 9.43
CA GLY A 134 8.00 -13.04 8.90
C GLY A 134 8.47 -14.38 8.36
N ASN A 135 7.55 -15.33 8.23
CA ASN A 135 7.87 -16.71 7.84
C ASN A 135 8.72 -16.80 6.56
N LYS A 136 8.42 -15.98 5.56
CA LYS A 136 9.29 -15.78 4.39
C LYS A 136 9.43 -14.30 4.11
N PRO A 137 10.66 -13.77 4.00
CA PRO A 137 10.85 -12.41 3.53
C PRO A 137 10.42 -12.30 2.06
N ILE A 138 9.99 -11.10 1.69
CA ILE A 138 9.54 -10.75 0.34
C ILE A 138 10.35 -9.58 -0.20
N ARG A 139 10.48 -9.53 -1.53
CA ARG A 139 11.23 -8.47 -2.22
C ARG A 139 10.43 -7.17 -2.23
N PRO A 140 11.07 -6.00 -2.43
CA PRO A 140 10.35 -4.73 -2.56
C PRO A 140 9.23 -4.76 -3.62
N THR A 141 9.47 -5.40 -4.77
CA THR A 141 8.45 -5.58 -5.81
C THR A 141 7.29 -6.50 -5.39
N GLU A 142 7.51 -7.42 -4.48
CA GLU A 142 6.46 -8.28 -3.92
C GLU A 142 5.65 -7.56 -2.84
N ILE A 143 6.27 -6.64 -2.09
CA ILE A 143 5.56 -5.74 -1.17
C ILE A 143 4.54 -4.92 -1.97
N GLU A 144 4.94 -4.34 -3.10
CA GLU A 144 4.04 -3.60 -3.99
C GLU A 144 2.86 -4.46 -4.44
N MET A 145 3.11 -5.69 -4.89
CA MET A 145 2.04 -6.57 -5.34
C MET A 145 1.05 -6.90 -4.22
N VAL A 146 1.51 -7.04 -2.98
CA VAL A 146 0.60 -7.22 -1.82
C VAL A 146 -0.22 -5.96 -1.59
N ILE A 147 0.38 -4.78 -1.68
CA ILE A 147 -0.34 -3.52 -1.53
C ILE A 147 -1.38 -3.37 -2.65
N ASP A 148 -1.03 -3.68 -3.90
CA ASP A 148 -1.96 -3.70 -5.03
C ASP A 148 -3.16 -4.61 -4.77
N TYR A 149 -2.91 -5.79 -4.19
CA TYR A 149 -3.98 -6.69 -3.79
C TYR A 149 -4.84 -6.13 -2.66
N ILE A 150 -4.23 -5.52 -1.63
CA ILE A 150 -4.95 -4.90 -0.53
C ILE A 150 -5.84 -3.76 -1.06
N GLU A 151 -5.31 -2.86 -1.86
CA GLU A 151 -6.05 -1.73 -2.43
C GLU A 151 -7.16 -2.19 -3.37
N ALA A 152 -6.92 -3.19 -4.21
CA ALA A 152 -7.90 -3.63 -5.20
C ALA A 152 -8.98 -4.58 -4.64
N ARG A 153 -8.67 -5.35 -3.59
CA ARG A 153 -9.51 -6.48 -3.13
C ARG A 153 -9.83 -6.48 -1.63
N ILE A 154 -9.36 -5.52 -0.84
CA ILE A 154 -9.58 -5.49 0.61
C ILE A 154 -9.97 -4.09 1.12
N LYS A 155 -9.08 -3.10 1.01
CA LYS A 155 -9.25 -1.76 1.59
C LYS A 155 -10.48 -1.08 0.98
N GLY A 156 -11.33 -0.51 1.82
CA GLY A 156 -12.53 0.23 1.42
C GLY A 156 -13.71 -0.63 0.95
N ARG A 157 -13.62 -1.97 0.98
CA ARG A 157 -14.66 -2.84 0.39
C ARG A 157 -15.88 -3.11 1.28
N GLY A 158 -16.05 -2.41 2.40
CA GLY A 158 -17.23 -2.54 3.26
C GLY A 158 -17.41 -3.94 3.87
N LYS A 159 -18.64 -4.48 3.90
CA LYS A 159 -18.92 -5.83 4.41
C LYS A 159 -18.43 -6.90 3.42
N VAL A 160 -17.94 -8.02 3.94
CA VAL A 160 -17.54 -9.18 3.12
C VAL A 160 -18.77 -9.82 2.46
N THR A 161 -18.69 -10.10 1.17
CA THR A 161 -19.85 -10.60 0.39
C THR A 161 -19.66 -12.04 -0.09
N LEU A 162 -20.77 -12.65 -0.53
CA LEU A 162 -20.79 -13.97 -1.16
C LEU A 162 -19.87 -14.02 -2.38
N GLU A 163 -19.98 -13.04 -3.27
CA GLU A 163 -19.24 -12.96 -4.53
C GLU A 163 -17.73 -12.83 -4.27
N GLU A 164 -17.33 -12.01 -3.31
CA GLU A 164 -15.92 -11.88 -2.90
C GLU A 164 -15.37 -13.21 -2.36
N CYS A 165 -16.18 -13.95 -1.62
CA CYS A 165 -15.81 -15.27 -1.09
C CYS A 165 -15.64 -16.29 -2.22
N GLU A 166 -16.59 -16.35 -3.15
CA GLU A 166 -16.53 -17.26 -4.29
C GLU A 166 -15.36 -16.93 -5.24
N GLU A 167 -15.10 -15.64 -5.51
CA GLU A 167 -13.92 -15.19 -6.26
C GLU A 167 -12.63 -15.56 -5.52
N TYR A 168 -12.59 -15.35 -4.21
CA TYR A 168 -11.40 -15.63 -3.41
C TYR A 168 -11.06 -17.12 -3.44
N PHE A 169 -12.04 -17.99 -3.24
CA PHE A 169 -11.85 -19.45 -3.23
C PHE A 169 -11.94 -20.10 -4.62
N ASN A 170 -12.18 -19.30 -5.67
CA ASN A 170 -12.42 -19.77 -7.03
C ASN A 170 -13.46 -20.90 -7.08
N ARG A 171 -14.57 -20.71 -6.36
CA ARG A 171 -15.61 -21.74 -6.18
C ARG A 171 -16.96 -21.12 -5.91
N VAL A 172 -17.81 -21.12 -6.94
CA VAL A 172 -19.23 -20.77 -6.82
C VAL A 172 -19.96 -21.79 -5.94
N GLY A 173 -20.87 -21.31 -5.10
CA GLY A 173 -21.66 -22.14 -4.18
C GLY A 173 -20.84 -22.78 -3.07
N ALA A 174 -19.68 -22.23 -2.73
CA ALA A 174 -18.87 -22.75 -1.63
C ALA A 174 -19.68 -22.70 -0.33
N LYS A 175 -19.84 -23.85 0.34
CA LYS A 175 -20.62 -23.96 1.59
C LYS A 175 -20.19 -22.96 2.67
N GLY A 176 -18.88 -22.65 2.74
CA GLY A 176 -18.33 -21.66 3.67
C GLY A 176 -18.73 -20.21 3.36
N CYS A 177 -19.16 -19.92 2.12
CA CYS A 177 -19.59 -18.60 1.68
C CYS A 177 -21.11 -18.40 1.80
N ALA A 178 -21.91 -19.47 1.86
CA ALA A 178 -23.36 -19.44 1.71
C ALA A 178 -24.14 -18.56 2.72
N LYS A 179 -23.50 -18.15 3.83
CA LYS A 179 -24.11 -17.27 4.84
C LYS A 179 -23.75 -15.79 4.67
N LEU A 180 -22.90 -15.46 3.69
CA LEU A 180 -22.51 -14.08 3.44
C LEU A 180 -23.60 -13.35 2.64
N PRO A 181 -23.80 -12.04 2.89
CA PRO A 181 -24.73 -11.25 2.10
C PRO A 181 -24.25 -11.14 0.66
N LYS A 182 -25.17 -10.95 -0.29
CA LYS A 182 -24.78 -10.63 -1.66
C LYS A 182 -24.29 -9.21 -1.73
N LEU A 183 -23.45 -8.91 -2.72
CA LEU A 183 -22.93 -7.57 -2.93
C LEU A 183 -24.07 -6.55 -3.09
N ALA A 184 -25.12 -6.90 -3.83
CA ALA A 184 -26.30 -6.06 -4.02
C ALA A 184 -27.04 -5.71 -2.70
N ASP A 185 -26.86 -6.51 -1.64
CA ASP A 185 -27.54 -6.31 -0.36
C ASP A 185 -26.77 -5.36 0.59
N VAL A 186 -25.52 -5.01 0.26
CA VAL A 186 -24.63 -4.21 1.13
C VAL A 186 -24.15 -2.90 0.51
N THR A 187 -24.53 -2.62 -0.73
CA THR A 187 -24.17 -1.40 -1.47
C THR A 187 -25.30 -0.35 -1.49
N ASN A 188 -26.33 -0.51 -0.66
CA ASN A 188 -27.43 0.46 -0.49
C ASN A 188 -27.24 1.33 0.74
#